data_AF-A0A444HNC4-F1
#
_entry.id   AF-A0A444HNC4-F1
#
_cell.length_a   1.000
_cell.length_b   1.000
_cell.length_c   1.000
_cell.angle_alpha   90.00
_cell.angle_beta   90.00
_cell.angle_gamma   90.00
#
_symmetry.space_group_name_H-M   'P 1'
#
loop_
_entity.id
_entity.type
_entity.pdbx_description
1 polymer ?
#
loop_
_entity_poly.entity_id
_entity_poly.type
_entity_poly.pdbx_seq_one_letter_code
_entity_poly.pdbx_strand_id
1 'polypeptide(L)' 'MRVAFYAPMKSPNHPVPSGDRLMARLLIRALELGGHKVDIASEFRTYAPTPEAAAALEPAIRAEMERLRLRCRGIG' A
#
# COMPACT_ATOMS: atom_id res chain seq x y z
N MET A 1 13.22 10.34 7.87
CA MET A 1 13.43 8.97 7.31
C MET A 1 12.51 8.77 6.10
N ARG A 2 12.77 7.78 5.24
CA ARG A 2 11.85 7.38 4.16
C ARG A 2 10.92 6.27 4.65
N VAL A 3 9.62 6.44 4.47
CA VAL A 3 8.57 5.50 4.90
C VAL A 3 7.82 4.98 3.68
N ALA A 4 7.76 3.66 3.55
CA ALA A 4 6.94 2.98 2.55
C ALA A 4 5.56 2.68 3.15
N PHE A 5 4.50 3.35 2.67
CA PHE A 5 3.13 3.18 3.18
C PHE A 5 2.31 2.25 2.28
N TYR A 6 1.52 1.35 2.87
CA TYR A 6 0.65 0.42 2.12
C TYR A 6 -0.66 0.20 2.87
N ALA A 7 -1.78 0.32 2.13
CA ALA A 7 -3.14 0.06 2.62
C ALA A 7 -3.81 -1.03 1.77
N PRO A 8 -3.73 -2.32 2.17
CA PRO A 8 -4.08 -3.48 1.32
C PRO A 8 -5.55 -3.56 0.89
N MET A 9 -6.42 -2.83 1.58
CA MET A 9 -7.87 -2.86 1.35
C MET A 9 -8.35 -1.65 0.55
N LYS A 10 -7.92 -0.45 0.96
CA LYS A 10 -8.40 0.83 0.41
C LYS A 10 -7.22 1.77 0.24
N SER A 11 -6.70 1.83 -0.99
CA SER A 11 -5.65 2.79 -1.36
C SER A 11 -6.05 4.23 -0.99
N PRO A 12 -5.15 5.02 -0.38
CA PRO A 12 -5.39 6.43 -0.07
C PRO A 12 -5.56 7.32 -1.31
N ASN A 13 -5.04 6.88 -2.47
CA ASN A 13 -5.13 7.59 -3.76
C ASN A 13 -6.48 7.38 -4.48
N HIS A 14 -7.28 6.43 -4.02
CA HIS A 14 -8.54 6.13 -4.68
C HIS A 14 -9.55 7.28 -4.51
N PRO A 15 -10.24 7.73 -5.58
CA PRO A 15 -11.04 8.96 -5.56
C PRO A 15 -12.32 8.85 -4.71
N VAL A 16 -12.88 7.65 -4.56
CA VAL A 16 -14.10 7.41 -3.76
C VAL A 16 -13.84 7.62 -2.27
N PRO A 17 -14.59 8.49 -1.57
CA PRO A 17 -14.44 8.71 -0.14
C PRO A 17 -14.68 7.46 0.71
N SER A 18 -13.93 7.31 1.80
CA SER A 18 -14.24 6.38 2.90
C SER A 18 -13.45 6.75 4.15
N GLY A 19 -13.96 6.36 5.33
CA GLY A 19 -13.27 6.55 6.61
C GLY A 19 -11.82 6.04 6.59
N ASP A 20 -11.59 4.80 6.13
CA ASP A 20 -10.22 4.23 6.10
C ASP A 20 -9.27 5.01 5.19
N ARG A 21 -9.78 5.60 4.10
CA ARG A 21 -8.95 6.41 3.18
C ARG A 21 -8.60 7.74 3.79
N LEU A 22 -9.55 8.35 4.51
CA LEU A 22 -9.28 9.53 5.31
C LEU A 22 -8.23 9.22 6.38
N MET A 23 -8.40 8.14 7.13
CA MET A 23 -7.43 7.69 8.15
C MET A 23 -6.05 7.46 7.55
N ALA A 24 -5.95 6.75 6.41
CA ALA A 24 -4.67 6.54 5.72
C ALA A 24 -3.99 7.86 5.34
N ARG A 25 -4.74 8.82 4.77
CA ARG A 25 -4.20 10.14 4.43
C ARG A 25 -3.79 10.96 5.66
N LEU A 26 -4.54 10.87 6.76
CA LEU A 26 -4.19 11.53 8.01
C LEU A 26 -2.92 10.96 8.65
N LEU A 27 -2.74 9.63 8.61
CA LEU A 27 -1.52 8.97 9.07
C LEU A 27 -0.30 9.37 8.23
N ILE A 28 -0.44 9.37 6.89
CA ILE A 28 0.60 9.86 5.98
C ILE A 28 0.96 11.31 6.34
N ARG A 29 -0.05 12.17 6.51
CA ARG A 29 0.16 13.57 6.85
C ARG A 29 0.87 13.76 8.18
N ALA A 30 0.51 12.98 9.21
CA ALA A 30 1.17 13.04 10.51
C ALA A 30 2.66 12.67 10.43
N LEU A 31 3.00 11.65 9.64
CA LEU A 31 4.38 11.26 9.39
C LEU A 31 5.15 12.36 8.63
N GLU A 32 4.54 12.97 7.62
CA GLU A 32 5.14 14.10 6.90
C GLU A 32 5.42 15.30 7.81
N LEU A 33 4.47 15.64 8.69
CA LEU A 33 4.65 16.70 9.69
C LEU A 33 5.78 16.39 10.68
N GLY A 34 6.03 15.11 10.95
CA GLY A 34 7.19 14.64 11.72
C GLY A 34 8.53 14.69 10.96
N GLY A 35 8.57 15.20 9.73
CA GLY A 35 9.78 15.28 8.91
C GLY A 35 10.13 13.97 8.18
N HIS A 36 9.18 13.05 8.05
CA HIS A 36 9.37 11.83 7.26
C HIS A 36 8.93 12.04 5.80
N LYS A 37 9.65 11.45 4.84
CA LYS A 37 9.20 11.35 3.46
C LYS A 37 8.39 10.06 3.32
N VAL A 38 7.11 10.16 2.97
CA VAL A 38 6.23 8.99 2.83
C VAL A 38 5.94 8.73 1.35
N ASP A 39 6.24 7.52 0.89
CA ASP A 39 5.92 7.06 -0.46
C ASP A 39 4.86 5.94 -0.35
N ILE A 40 3.76 6.03 -1.11
CA ILE A 40 2.83 4.91 -1.24
C ILE A 40 3.54 3.80 -2.00
N ALA A 41 3.79 2.69 -1.31
CA ALA A 41 4.61 1.59 -1.80
C ALA A 41 3.87 0.79 -2.89
N SER A 42 2.57 0.59 -2.68
CA SER A 42 1.69 -0.22 -3.53
C SER A 42 0.23 0.25 -3.41
N GLU A 43 -0.53 0.04 -4.48
CA GLU A 43 -1.99 0.14 -4.49
C GLU A 43 -2.65 -1.23 -4.77
N PHE A 44 -1.86 -2.31 -4.80
CA PHE A 44 -2.36 -3.66 -5.02
C PHE A 44 -3.35 -4.04 -3.91
N ARG A 45 -4.51 -4.58 -4.28
CA ARG A 45 -5.55 -4.97 -3.32
C ARG A 45 -5.48 -6.47 -3.09
N THR A 46 -5.19 -6.88 -1.86
CA THR A 46 -5.09 -8.31 -1.49
C THR A 46 -6.42 -8.89 -1.00
N TYR A 47 -7.50 -8.12 -1.03
CA TYR A 47 -8.81 -8.60 -0.63
C TYR A 47 -9.36 -9.64 -1.62
N ALA A 48 -9.75 -10.80 -1.08
CA ALA A 48 -10.53 -11.80 -1.79
C ALA A 48 -11.74 -12.21 -0.92
N PRO A 49 -12.93 -12.38 -1.52
CA PRO A 49 -14.13 -12.77 -0.79
C PRO A 49 -14.19 -14.27 -0.48
N THR A 50 -13.40 -15.11 -1.17
CA THR A 50 -13.36 -16.57 -0.96
C THR A 50 -11.92 -17.10 -1.01
N PRO A 51 -11.65 -18.30 -0.48
CA PRO A 51 -10.34 -18.95 -0.59
C PRO A 51 -9.88 -19.19 -2.02
N GLU A 52 -10.79 -19.54 -2.94
CA GLU A 52 -10.47 -19.79 -4.36
C GLU A 52 -10.04 -18.49 -5.05
N ALA A 53 -10.74 -17.39 -4.76
CA ALA A 53 -10.36 -16.06 -5.23
C ALA A 53 -9.02 -15.61 -4.64
N ALA A 54 -8.72 -15.98 -3.39
CA ALA A 54 -7.42 -15.70 -2.77
C ALA A 54 -6.30 -16.50 -3.45
N ALA A 55 -6.51 -17.78 -3.71
CA ALA A 55 -5.55 -18.63 -4.43
C ALA A 55 -5.27 -18.10 -5.85
N ALA A 56 -6.29 -17.59 -6.54
CA ALA A 56 -6.15 -17.00 -7.87
C ALA A 56 -5.29 -15.70 -7.87
N LEU A 57 -5.17 -15.01 -6.73
CA LEU A 57 -4.33 -13.81 -6.60
C LEU A 57 -2.84 -14.13 -6.37
N GLU A 58 -2.48 -15.37 -6.00
CA GLU A 58 -1.11 -15.75 -5.63
C GLU A 58 -0.05 -15.37 -6.68
N PRO A 59 -0.26 -15.56 -8.00
CA PRO A 59 0.71 -15.11 -9.00
C PRO A 59 0.92 -13.59 -9.00
N ALA A 60 -0.17 -12.82 -8.82
CA ALA A 60 -0.12 -11.36 -8.80
C ALA A 60 0.52 -10.83 -7.50
N ILE A 61 0.23 -11.47 -6.36
CA ILE A 61 0.89 -11.18 -5.08
C ILE A 61 2.40 -11.38 -5.22
N ARG A 62 2.84 -12.50 -5.82
CA ARG A 62 4.26 -12.79 -6.03
C ARG A 62 4.94 -11.77 -6.91
N ALA A 63 4.31 -11.39 -8.03
CA ALA A 63 4.82 -10.34 -8.91
C ALA A 63 4.97 -9.00 -8.17
N GLU A 64 3.98 -8.64 -7.36
CA GLU A 64 3.99 -7.40 -6.60
C GLU A 64 5.06 -7.40 -5.49
N MET A 65 5.25 -8.54 -4.81
CA MET A 65 6.32 -8.71 -3.83
C MET A 65 7.70 -8.51 -4.46
N GLU A 66 7.96 -9.07 -5.64
CA GLU A 66 9.22 -8.87 -6.35
C GLU A 66 9.43 -7.42 -6.78
N ARG A 67 8.38 -6.76 -7.28
CA ARG A 67 8.42 -5.33 -7.61
C ARG A 67 8.78 -4.48 -6.38
N LEU A 68 8.17 -4.76 -5.23
CA LEU A 68 8.45 -4.06 -3.97
C LEU A 68 9.85 -4.34 -3.44
N ARG A 69 10.34 -5.59 -3.53
CA ARG A 69 11.72 -5.95 -3.17
C ARG A 69 12.73 -5.14 -3.98
N LEU A 70 12.55 -5.04 -5.29
CA LEU A 70 13.42 -4.26 -6.17
C LEU A 70 13.34 -2.76 -5.86
N ARG A 71 12.13 -2.22 -5.66
CA ARG A 71 11.92 -0.81 -5.30
C ARG A 71 12.64 -0.44 -4.00
N CYS A 72 12.48 -1.26 -2.94
CA CYS A 72 13.04 -0.96 -1.63
C CYS A 72 14.57 -1.09 -1.57
N ARG A 73 15.19 -1.93 -2.42
CA ARG A 73 16.65 -2.00 -2.54
C ARG A 73 17.28 -0.72 -3.09
N GLY A 74 16.54 0.08 -3.87
CA GLY A 74 17.00 1.36 -4.42
C GLY A 74 16.69 2.60 -3.55
N ILE A 75 16.19 2.41 -2.33
CA ILE A 75 15.79 3.50 -1.42
C ILE A 75 16.91 3.90 -0.44
N GLY A 76 18.07 3.22 -0.50
CA GLY A 76 19.28 3.54 0.26
C GLY A 76 19.80 4.95 0.02
#